data_AF-A0A1Q2CIA4-F1
#
_entry.id   AF-A0A1Q2CIA4-F1
#
_cell.length_a   1.000
_cell.length_b   1.000
_cell.length_c   1.000
_cell.angle_alpha   90.00
_cell.angle_beta   90.00
_cell.angle_gamma   90.00
#
_symmetry.space_group_name_H-M   'P 1'
#
loop_
_entity.id
_entity.type
_entity.pdbx_description
1 polymer ?
#
loop_
_entity_poly.entity_id
_entity_poly.type
_entity_poly.pdbx_seq_one_letter_code
_entity_poly.pdbx_strand_id
1 'polypeptide(L)'
;MTLLTNVILSVAAVVLAVAALIGVKRIADGPSQLDRSVAADLIVAVVVASLGLWTIWTDLSTELLVLVMLSMLGFTSAVSIARMVGDRMLTRRRYTAEREHEEADS
;
A
#
# COMPACT_ATOMS: atom_id res chain seq x y z
N MET A 1 10.72 33.21 -3.85
CA MET A 1 9.84 32.07 -4.16
C MET A 1 10.29 30.76 -3.51
N THR A 2 11.52 30.66 -2.99
CA THR A 2 12.07 29.47 -2.32
C THR A 2 11.59 29.27 -0.87
N LEU A 3 11.33 30.35 -0.13
CA LEU A 3 10.83 30.27 1.26
C LEU A 3 9.50 29.52 1.36
N LEU A 4 8.54 29.87 0.50
CA LEU A 4 7.24 29.20 0.46
C LEU A 4 7.39 27.71 0.12
N THR A 5 8.18 27.39 -0.90
CA THR A 5 8.48 25.99 -1.28
C THR A 5 9.09 25.23 -0.12
N ASN A 6 10.09 25.79 0.58
CA ASN A 6 10.72 25.12 1.72
C ASN A 6 9.75 24.89 2.89
N VAL A 7 8.83 25.83 3.17
CA VAL A 7 7.78 25.65 4.18
C VAL A 7 6.83 24.52 3.78
N ILE A 8 6.40 24.49 2.51
CA ILE A 8 5.51 23.44 2.01
C ILE A 8 6.20 22.08 2.08
N LEU A 9 7.46 21.99 1.65
CA LEU A 9 8.24 20.74 1.69
C LEU A 9 8.44 20.26 3.14
N SER A 10 8.75 21.16 4.07
CA SER A 10 8.93 20.78 5.48
C SER A 10 7.63 20.31 6.13
N VAL A 11 6.49 20.97 5.85
CA VAL A 11 5.17 20.50 6.32
C VAL A 11 4.84 19.13 5.72
N ALA A 12 5.06 18.94 4.41
CA ALA A 12 4.83 17.67 3.75
C ALA A 12 5.71 16.55 4.34
N ALA A 13 6.98 16.83 4.63
CA ALA A 13 7.88 15.87 5.28
C ALA A 13 7.36 15.44 6.66
N VAL A 14 6.85 16.38 7.46
CA VAL A 14 6.27 16.08 8.78
C VAL A 14 5.02 15.21 8.63
N VAL A 15 4.13 15.54 7.69
CA VAL A 15 2.92 14.74 7.42
C VAL A 15 3.28 13.33 6.97
N LEU A 16 4.26 13.18 6.07
CA LEU A 16 4.75 11.88 5.62
C LEU A 16 5.38 11.07 6.76
N ALA A 17 6.14 11.71 7.64
CA ALA A 17 6.70 11.05 8.82
C ALA A 17 5.59 10.53 9.76
N VAL A 18 4.56 11.34 10.01
CA VAL A 18 3.40 10.91 10.83
C VAL A 18 2.66 9.77 10.14
N ALA A 19 2.44 9.84 8.82
CA ALA A 19 1.82 8.77 8.05
C ALA A 19 2.63 7.46 8.10
N ALA A 20 3.96 7.54 8.02
CA ALA A 20 4.86 6.40 8.18
C ALA A 20 4.71 5.75 9.56
N LEU A 21 4.71 6.55 10.63
CA LEU A 21 4.55 6.06 12.00
C LEU A 21 3.22 5.35 12.20
N ILE A 22 2.13 5.92 11.67
CA ILE A 22 0.80 5.32 11.70
C ILE A 22 0.79 4.00 10.92
N GLY A 23 1.38 3.98 9.72
CA GLY A 23 1.47 2.78 8.88
C GLY A 23 2.24 1.66 9.57
N VAL A 24 3.40 1.96 10.16
CA VAL A 24 4.22 0.98 10.91
C VAL A 24 3.43 0.42 12.09
N LYS A 25 2.79 1.29 12.88
CA LYS A 25 1.94 0.87 14.00
C LYS A 25 0.83 -0.07 13.52
N ARG A 26 0.18 0.25 12.41
CA ARG A 26 -0.92 -0.54 11.85
C ARG A 26 -0.47 -1.89 11.29
N ILE A 27 0.72 -1.99 10.70
CA ILE A 27 1.31 -3.27 10.29
C ILE A 27 1.55 -4.17 11.52
N ALA A 28 2.06 -3.59 12.61
CA ALA A 28 2.35 -4.33 13.85
C ALA A 28 1.07 -4.84 14.52
N ASP A 29 0.09 -3.95 14.73
CA ASP A 29 -1.12 -4.23 15.51
C ASP A 29 -2.28 -4.85 14.68
N GLY A 30 -2.17 -4.87 13.36
CA GLY A 30 -3.26 -5.23 12.45
C GLY A 30 -3.81 -6.66 12.66
N PRO A 31 -5.09 -6.83 13.06
CA PRO A 31 -5.70 -8.14 13.37
C PRO A 31 -6.07 -8.97 12.13
N SER A 32 -6.14 -8.34 10.96
CA SER A 32 -6.53 -8.97 9.69
C SER A 32 -5.38 -8.92 8.68
N GLN A 33 -5.21 -9.98 7.89
CA GLN A 33 -4.24 -9.99 6.77
C GLN A 33 -4.49 -8.83 5.79
N LEU A 34 -5.76 -8.45 5.61
CA LEU A 34 -6.15 -7.29 4.82
C LEU A 34 -5.54 -6.00 5.36
N ASP A 35 -5.70 -5.75 6.65
CA ASP A 35 -5.31 -4.49 7.28
C ASP A 35 -3.80 -4.30 7.20
N ARG A 36 -3.06 -5.39 7.39
CA ARG A 36 -1.60 -5.43 7.20
C ARG A 36 -1.18 -5.17 5.76
N SER A 37 -1.86 -5.76 4.77
CA SER A 37 -1.56 -5.51 3.35
C SER A 37 -1.84 -4.06 2.93
N VAL A 38 -2.92 -3.47 3.45
CA VAL A 38 -3.27 -2.06 3.19
C VAL A 38 -2.26 -1.14 3.87
N ALA A 39 -1.85 -1.45 5.10
CA ALA A 39 -0.82 -0.69 5.80
C ALA A 39 0.56 -0.81 5.11
N ALA A 40 0.89 -1.95 4.51
CA ALA A 40 2.10 -2.10 3.70
C ALA A 40 2.06 -1.25 2.43
N ASP A 41 0.92 -1.23 1.73
CA ASP A 41 0.72 -0.38 0.53
C ASP A 41 0.84 1.12 0.88
N LEU A 42 0.26 1.54 2.01
CA LEU A 42 0.45 2.89 2.55
C LEU A 42 1.93 3.22 2.77
N ILE A 43 2.72 2.31 3.36
CA ILE A 43 4.15 2.53 3.59
C ILE A 43 4.90 2.72 2.26
N VAL A 44 4.58 1.91 1.24
CA VAL A 44 5.16 2.08 -0.11
C VAL A 44 4.82 3.47 -0.65
N ALA A 45 3.55 3.89 -0.56
CA ALA A 45 3.12 5.22 -1.00
C ALA A 45 3.84 6.36 -0.26
N VAL A 46 4.09 6.22 1.04
CA VAL A 46 4.83 7.22 1.84
C VAL A 46 6.29 7.30 1.42
N VAL A 47 6.94 6.16 1.16
CA VAL A 47 8.33 6.13 0.64
C VAL A 47 8.40 6.81 -0.72
N VAL A 48 7.43 6.51 -1.60
CA VAL A 48 7.31 7.12 -2.92
C VAL A 48 7.16 8.65 -2.83
N ALA A 49 6.25 9.13 -1.99
CA ALA A 49 6.02 10.55 -1.79
C ALA A 49 7.25 11.25 -1.19
N SER A 50 7.97 10.58 -0.29
CA SER A 50 9.21 11.11 0.32
C SER A 50 10.32 11.27 -0.72
N LEU A 51 10.43 10.33 -1.67
CA LEU A 51 11.37 10.44 -2.79
C LEU A 51 10.98 11.57 -3.74
N GLY A 52 9.70 11.75 -4.04
CA GLY A 52 9.22 12.92 -4.79
C GLY A 52 9.57 14.24 -4.10
N LEU A 53 9.44 14.30 -2.78
CA LEU A 53 9.81 15.46 -1.97
C LEU A 53 11.31 15.76 -2.05
N TRP A 54 12.15 14.73 -1.91
CA TRP A 54 13.61 14.82 -2.06
C TRP A 54 14.00 15.32 -3.45
N THR A 55 13.27 14.87 -4.47
CA THR A 55 13.50 15.25 -5.86
C THR A 55 13.33 16.74 -6.08
N ILE A 56 12.20 17.30 -5.60
CA ILE A 56 11.90 18.74 -5.69
C ILE A 56 12.95 19.53 -4.93
N TRP A 57 13.45 18.99 -3.82
CA TRP A 57 14.47 19.66 -3.01
C TRP A 57 15.85 19.67 -3.68
N THR A 58 16.16 18.66 -4.50
CA THR A 58 17.47 18.50 -5.17
C THR A 58 17.50 19.09 -6.59
N ASP A 59 16.36 19.58 -7.10
CA ASP A 59 16.21 20.19 -8.44
C ASP A 59 16.63 19.28 -9.63
N LEU A 60 16.58 17.95 -9.45
CA LEU A 60 16.79 17.00 -10.55
C LEU A 60 15.51 16.84 -11.37
N SER A 61 15.65 16.87 -12.70
CA SER A 61 14.59 16.59 -13.69
C SER A 61 14.14 15.13 -13.62
N THR A 62 13.21 14.82 -12.71
CA THR A 62 12.90 13.42 -12.35
C THR A 62 11.43 13.06 -12.53
N GLU A 63 10.83 13.55 -13.61
CA GLU A 63 9.51 13.12 -14.10
C GLU A 63 9.47 11.60 -14.30
N LEU A 64 10.59 11.01 -14.74
CA LEU A 64 10.77 9.56 -14.89
C LEU A 64 10.70 8.81 -13.56
N LEU A 65 11.25 9.35 -12.47
CA LEU A 65 11.17 8.70 -11.15
C LEU A 65 9.72 8.61 -10.71
N VAL A 66 8.96 9.69 -10.84
CA VAL A 66 7.53 9.71 -10.49
C VAL A 66 6.73 8.70 -11.31
N LEU A 67 6.95 8.61 -12.62
CA LEU A 67 6.28 7.62 -13.49
C LEU A 67 6.60 6.17 -13.09
N VAL A 68 7.87 5.89 -12.76
CA VAL A 68 8.29 4.55 -12.29
C VAL A 68 7.63 4.22 -10.95
N MET A 69 7.60 5.18 -10.01
CA MET A 69 6.98 4.97 -8.70
C MET A 69 5.47 4.69 -8.82
N LEU A 70 4.77 5.42 -9.69
CA LEU A 70 3.34 5.23 -9.97
C LEU A 70 3.07 3.86 -10.61
N SER A 71 3.93 3.41 -11.52
CA SER A 71 3.83 2.08 -12.13
C SER A 71 3.98 0.96 -11.09
N MET A 72 4.96 1.08 -10.19
CA MET A 72 5.16 0.11 -9.11
C MET A 72 3.97 0.07 -8.16
N LEU A 73 3.46 1.24 -7.73
CA LEU A 73 2.25 1.33 -6.90
C LEU A 73 1.06 0.63 -7.57
N GLY A 74 0.75 0.99 -8.83
CA GLY A 74 -0.38 0.40 -9.55
C GLY A 74 -0.29 -1.13 -9.66
N PHE A 75 0.92 -1.65 -9.90
CA PHE A 75 1.16 -3.09 -9.95
C PHE A 75 1.00 -3.76 -8.57
N THR A 76 1.65 -3.23 -7.53
CA THR A 76 1.61 -3.79 -6.17
C THR A 76 0.20 -3.78 -5.58
N SER A 77 -0.55 -2.69 -5.77
CA SER A 77 -1.93 -2.60 -5.27
C SER A 77 -2.84 -3.64 -5.94
N ALA A 78 -2.69 -3.88 -7.25
CA ALA A 78 -3.45 -4.93 -7.95
C ALA A 78 -3.15 -6.34 -7.41
N VAL A 79 -1.88 -6.64 -7.12
CA VAL A 79 -1.45 -7.93 -6.54
C VAL A 79 -2.01 -8.14 -5.14
N SER A 80 -1.99 -7.10 -4.29
CA SER A 80 -2.57 -7.15 -2.94
C SER A 80 -4.05 -7.51 -2.98
N ILE A 81 -4.82 -6.91 -3.90
CA ILE A 81 -6.24 -7.24 -4.09
C ILE A 81 -6.42 -8.68 -4.58
N ALA A 82 -5.63 -9.12 -5.56
CA ALA A 82 -5.72 -10.47 -6.12
C ALA A 82 -5.51 -11.55 -5.05
N ARG A 83 -4.50 -11.38 -4.18
CA ARG A 83 -4.25 -12.31 -3.07
C ARG A 83 -5.44 -12.37 -2.10
N MET A 84 -5.96 -11.22 -1.72
CA MET A 84 -7.08 -11.10 -0.79
C MET A 84 -8.35 -11.79 -1.33
N VAL A 85 -8.60 -11.67 -2.63
CA VAL A 85 -9.70 -12.39 -3.30
C VAL A 85 -9.41 -13.88 -3.38
N GLY A 86 -8.16 -14.27 -3.69
CA GLY A 86 -7.72 -15.66 -3.74
C GLY A 86 -8.00 -16.43 -2.44
N ASP A 87 -7.61 -15.86 -1.29
CA ASP A 87 -7.83 -16.50 0.02
C ASP A 87 -9.32 -16.76 0.32
N ARG A 88 -10.20 -15.83 -0.12
CA ARG A 88 -11.65 -16.00 0.02
C ARG A 88 -12.21 -17.08 -0.90
N MET A 89 -11.68 -17.21 -2.11
CA MET A 89 -12.12 -18.22 -3.08
C MET A 89 -11.75 -19.65 -2.64
N LEU A 90 -10.56 -19.84 -2.05
CA LEU A 90 -10.16 -21.16 -1.53
C LEU A 90 -11.07 -21.63 -0.39
N THR A 91 -11.43 -20.73 0.52
CA THR A 91 -12.36 -21.02 1.62
C THR A 91 -13.74 -21.39 1.09
N ARG A 92 -14.26 -20.64 0.11
CA ARG A 92 -15.57 -20.91 -0.50
C ARG A 92 -15.60 -22.25 -1.23
N ARG A 93 -14.54 -22.59 -1.98
CA ARG A 93 -14.43 -23.88 -2.69
C ARG A 93 -14.48 -25.07 -1.73
N ARG A 94 -13.79 -25.00 -0.59
CA ARG A 94 -13.84 -26.04 0.45
C ARG A 94 -15.25 -26.26 0.98
N TYR A 95 -15.97 -25.19 1.30
CA TYR A 95 -17.36 -25.28 1.76
C TYR A 95 -18.27 -25.97 0.74
N THR A 96 -18.19 -25.60 -0.54
CA THR A 96 -19.00 -26.25 -1.59
C THR A 96 -18.63 -27.72 -1.78
N ALA A 97 -17.34 -28.08 -1.73
CA ALA A 97 -16.93 -29.47 -1.85
C ALA A 97 -17.41 -30.33 -0.66
N GLU A 98 -17.35 -29.80 0.57
CA GLU A 98 -17.88 -30.49 1.76
C GLU A 98 -19.40 -30.68 1.66
N ARG A 99 -20.15 -29.68 1.17
CA ARG A 99 -21.60 -29.84 0.95
C ARG A 99 -21.93 -30.89 -0.11
N GLU A 100 -21.18 -30.92 -1.22
CA GLU A 100 -21.37 -31.93 -2.26
C GLU A 100 -21.09 -33.34 -1.73
N HIS A 101 -20.12 -33.51 -0.82
CA HIS A 101 -19.88 -34.79 -0.15
C HIS A 101 -21.00 -35.17 0.84
N GLU A 102 -21.54 -34.19 1.57
CA GLU A 102 -22.63 -34.40 2.53
C GLU A 102 -23.97 -34.73 1.84
N GLU A 103 -24.21 -34.14 0.66
CA GLU A 103 -25.37 -34.45 -0.20
C GLU A 103 -25.20 -35.79 -0.95
N ALA A 104 -23.98 -36.20 -1.27
CA ALA A 104 -23.71 -37.48 -1.94
C ALA A 104 -23.80 -38.70 -1.00
N ASP A 105 -23.73 -38.49 0.32
CA ASP A 105 -23.79 -39.54 1.36
C ASP A 105 -25.18 -39.66 2.02
N SER A 106 -26.15 -38.82 1.60
CA SER A 106 -27.56 -38.85 2.04
C SER A 106 -28.49 -39.52 1.03
#